data_AF-A0A2P4Q558-F1
#
_entry.id   AF-A0A2P4Q558-F1
#
_cell.length_a   1.000
_cell.length_b   1.000
_cell.length_c   1.000
_cell.angle_alpha   90.00
_cell.angle_beta   90.00
_cell.angle_gamma   90.00
#
_symmetry.space_group_name_H-M   'P 1'
#
loop_
_entity.id
_entity.type
_entity.pdbx_description
1 polymer ?
#
loop_
_entity_poly.entity_id
_entity_poly.type
_entity_poly.pdbx_seq_one_letter_code
_entity_poly.pdbx_strand_id
1 'polypeptide(L)' 'SDIYSFSMIMWEFTSGVPPFHDKAHDFQLSLSICKGERPEIIENTPQCYINLIKKCW' A
#
# COMPACT_ATOMS: atom_id res chain seq x y z
N SER A 1 12.77 0.16 -0.04
CA SER A 1 12.55 -1.28 0.07
C SER A 1 11.84 -1.64 1.37
N ASP A 2 12.53 -1.87 2.48
CA ASP A 2 11.90 -2.56 3.63
C ASP A 2 10.79 -1.76 4.31
N ILE A 3 10.98 -0.44 4.49
CA ILE A 3 9.96 0.44 5.05
C ILE A 3 8.71 0.51 4.16
N TYR A 4 8.90 0.58 2.84
CA TYR A 4 7.80 0.53 1.88
C TYR A 4 7.07 -0.81 1.94
N SER A 5 7.81 -1.93 1.93
CA SER A 5 7.22 -3.26 2.06
C SER A 5 6.44 -3.42 3.36
N PHE A 6 6.93 -2.85 4.47
CA PHE A 6 6.19 -2.82 5.74
C PHE A 6 4.85 -2.08 5.62
N SER A 7 4.81 -0.94 4.91
CA SER A 7 3.55 -0.23 4.64
C SER A 7 2.56 -1.07 3.84
N MET A 8 3.05 -1.87 2.89
CA MET A 8 2.22 -2.75 2.06
C MET A 8 1.64 -3.90 2.88
N ILE A 9 2.44 -4.50 3.78
CA ILE A 9 1.97 -5.54 4.71
C ILE A 9 0.91 -4.98 5.67
N MET A 10 1.14 -3.80 6.24
CA MET A 10 0.15 -3.17 7.11
C MET A 10 -1.13 -2.83 6.35
N TRP A 11 -1.01 -2.37 5.11
CA TRP A 11 -2.17 -2.10 4.26
C TRP A 11 -2.97 -3.39 4.01
N GLU A 12 -2.30 -4.48 3.63
CA GLU A 12 -2.91 -5.81 3.45
C GLU A 12 -3.61 -6.30 4.73
N PHE A 13 -3.00 -6.10 5.90
CA PHE A 13 -3.60 -6.44 7.18
C PHE A 13 -4.89 -5.66 7.45
N THR A 14 -4.93 -4.37 7.08
CA THR A 14 -6.11 -3.52 7.28
C THR A 14 -7.21 -3.76 6.24
N SER A 15 -6.84 -4.12 5.01
CA SER A 15 -7.79 -4.34 3.90
C SER A 15 -8.28 -5.78 3.81
N GLY A 16 -7.50 -6.75 4.31
CA GLY A 16 -7.73 -8.19 4.11
C GLY A 16 -7.48 -8.65 2.67
N VAL A 17 -6.87 -7.81 1.83
CA VAL A 17 -6.67 -8.05 0.40
C VAL A 17 -5.23 -7.69 0.00
N PRO A 18 -4.58 -8.45 -0.92
CA PRO A 18 -3.26 -8.08 -1.40
C PRO A 18 -3.21 -6.67 -2.02
N PRO A 19 -2.13 -5.90 -1.81
CA PRO A 19 -1.94 -4.59 -2.45
C PRO A 19 -2.00 -4.71 -3.97
N PHE A 20 -2.77 -3.84 -4.62
CA PHE A 20 -2.93 -3.84 -6.08
C PHE A 20 -3.47 -5.17 -6.66
N HIS A 21 -4.30 -5.91 -5.91
CA HIS A 21 -4.88 -7.19 -6.36
C HIS A 21 -5.64 -7.11 -7.70
N ASP A 22 -6.09 -5.91 -8.08
CA ASP A 22 -6.81 -5.61 -9.31
C ASP A 22 -5.89 -5.33 -10.51
N LYS A 23 -4.56 -5.36 -10.32
CA LYS A 23 -3.56 -5.03 -11.34
C LYS A 23 -2.57 -6.16 -11.59
N ALA A 24 -2.09 -6.22 -12.83
CA ALA A 24 -0.98 -7.09 -13.18
C ALA A 24 0.29 -6.64 -12.43
N HIS A 25 0.97 -7.60 -11.80
CA HIS A 25 2.20 -7.34 -11.06
C HIS A 25 3.41 -7.35 -12.02
N ASP A 26 3.45 -6.35 -12.89
CA ASP A 26 4.43 -6.23 -13.96
C ASP A 26 5.29 -4.96 -13.83
N PHE A 27 6.11 -4.70 -14.86
CA PHE A 27 6.97 -3.54 -14.91
C PHE A 27 6.20 -2.21 -14.94
N GLN A 28 4.99 -2.19 -15.51
CA GLN A 28 4.17 -0.98 -15.56
C GLN A 28 3.69 -0.60 -14.16
N LEU A 29 3.18 -1.57 -13.39
CA LEU A 29 2.82 -1.34 -11.99
C LEU A 29 4.03 -0.84 -11.18
N SER A 30 5.19 -1.47 -11.35
CA SER A 30 6.42 -1.06 -10.69
C SER A 30 6.80 0.39 -11.00
N LEU A 31 6.69 0.81 -12.26
CA LEU A 31 6.92 2.20 -12.67
C LEU A 31 5.90 3.16 -12.05
N SER A 32 4.63 2.80 -12.00
CA SER A 32 3.59 3.64 -11.40
C SER A 32 3.80 3.83 -9.89
N ILE A 33 4.20 2.78 -9.17
CA ILE A 33 4.57 2.87 -7.75
C ILE A 33 5.74 3.84 -7.55
N CYS A 34 6.78 3.74 -8.39
CA CYS A 34 7.91 4.68 -8.39
C CYS A 34 7.48 6.13 -8.72
N LYS A 35 6.39 6.32 -9.48
CA LYS A 35 5.79 7.63 -9.78
C LYS A 35 4.84 8.14 -8.69
N GLY A 36 4.64 7.38 -7.61
CA GLY A 36 3.81 7.79 -6.47
C GLY A 36 2.44 7.13 -6.38
N GLU A 37 2.15 6.12 -7.21
CA GLU A 37 0.92 5.34 -7.06
C GLU A 37 0.90 4.62 -5.70
N ARG A 38 -0.21 4.72 -4.96
CA ARG A 38 -0.39 4.09 -3.64
C ARG A 38 -1.78 3.42 -3.56
N PRO A 39 -1.92 2.34 -2.79
CA PRO A 39 -3.22 1.74 -2.55
C PRO A 39 -4.17 2.71 -1.83
N GLU A 40 -5.48 2.58 -2.08
CA GLU A 40 -6.51 3.37 -1.43
C GLU A 40 -6.60 3.02 0.07
N ILE A 41 -6.71 4.03 0.93
CA ILE A 41 -6.89 3.78 2.37
C ILE A 41 -8.32 3.30 2.62
N ILE A 42 -8.45 2.12 3.23
CA ILE A 42 -9.75 1.49 3.50
C ILE A 42 -10.52 2.28 4.56
N GLU A 43 -11.79 2.50 4.31
CA GLU A 43 -12.72 3.12 5.25
C GLU A 43 -12.72 2.35 6.59
N ASN A 44 -12.75 3.08 7.71
CA ASN A 44 -12.64 2.54 9.08
C ASN A 44 -11.24 2.06 9.50
N THR A 45 -10.19 2.23 8.69
CA THR A 45 -8.81 2.03 9.16
C THR A 45 -8.51 3.01 10.30
N PRO A 46 -8.08 2.57 11.49
CA PRO A 46 -7.72 3.47 12.58
C PRO A 46 -6.69 4.52 12.15
N GLN A 47 -6.88 5.77 12.57
CA GLN A 47 -6.05 6.90 12.13
C GLN A 47 -4.55 6.70 12.40
N CYS A 48 -4.20 6.01 13.50
CA CYS A 48 -2.81 5.69 13.81
C CYS A 48 -2.16 4.80 12.74
N TYR A 49 -2.88 3.81 12.21
CA TYR A 49 -2.40 2.98 11.10
C TYR A 49 -2.34 3.75 9.79
N ILE A 50 -3.34 4.58 9.48
CA ILE A 50 -3.29 5.46 8.30
C ILE A 50 -2.03 6.32 8.32
N ASN A 51 -1.74 6.95 9.46
CA ASN A 51 -0.58 7.81 9.61
C ASN A 51 0.73 7.02 9.47
N LEU A 52 0.79 5.81 10.01
CA LEU A 52 1.97 4.96 9.94
C LEU A 52 2.20 4.43 8.51
N ILE A 53 1.15 3.92 7.85
CA ILE A 53 1.18 3.48 6.44
C ILE A 53 1.72 4.61 5.56
N LYS A 54 1.15 5.82 5.66
CA LYS A 54 1.56 6.99 4.86
C LYS A 54 2.99 7.45 5.14
N LYS A 55 3.49 7.30 6.37
CA LYS A 55 4.89 7.62 6.72
C LYS A 55 5.88 6.62 6.11
N CYS A 56 5.44 5.41 5.86
CA CYS A 56 6.27 4.33 5.35
C CYS A 56 6.21 4.17 3.81
N TRP A 57 5.34 4.94 3.14
CA TRP A 57 5.20 5.02 1.69
C TRP A 57 6.37 5.64 0.95
#